data_AF-A0A076E933-F1
#
_entry.id   AF-A0A076E933-F1
#
_cell.length_a   1.000
_cell.length_b   1.000
_cell.length_c   1.000
_cell.angle_alpha   90.00
_cell.angle_beta   90.00
_cell.angle_gamma   90.00
#
_symmetry.space_group_name_H-M   'P 1'
#
loop_
_entity.id
_entity.type
_entity.pdbx_description
1 polymer ?
#
loop_
_entity_poly.entity_id
_entity_poly.type
_entity_poly.pdbx_seq_one_letter_code
_entity_poly.pdbx_strand_id
1 'polypeptide(L)'
;MNCIFRESGWLDGSNVDKQKVSAYFDEFAKDQPEWSTAVQHLKTDCVNKDLPAQGVILNCPAYDIVHCALTAFIKNASPSQWSTAEQCAYSRSYASACPVCPNSCFAPQVPIGSCNACYLPPRTPQS
;
A
#
# COMPACT_ATOMS: atom_id res chain seq x y z
N MET A 1 -12.18 -6.22 2.48
CA MET A 1 -11.83 -4.88 3.02
C MET A 1 -13.05 -4.07 3.44
N ASN A 2 -14.13 -4.03 2.65
CA ASN A 2 -15.37 -3.32 3.05
C ASN A 2 -15.91 -3.70 4.44
N CYS A 3 -15.86 -4.98 4.83
CA CYS A 3 -16.28 -5.40 6.18
C CYS A 3 -15.50 -4.66 7.27
N ILE A 4 -14.16 -4.70 7.24
CA ILE A 4 -13.30 -4.02 8.22
C ILE A 4 -13.61 -2.52 8.24
N PHE A 5 -13.66 -1.86 7.09
CA PHE A 5 -13.91 -0.41 7.04
C PHE A 5 -15.30 -0.05 7.58
N ARG A 6 -16.32 -0.89 7.34
CA ARG A 6 -17.65 -0.68 7.90
C ARG A 6 -17.66 -0.84 9.42
N GLU A 7 -17.08 -1.92 9.95
CA GLU A 7 -17.01 -2.14 11.39
C GLU A 7 -16.14 -1.09 12.11
N SER A 8 -15.14 -0.52 11.43
CA SER A 8 -14.35 0.62 11.91
C SER A 8 -15.07 1.97 11.77
N GLY A 9 -16.26 2.02 11.16
CA GLY A 9 -17.01 3.26 10.91
C GLY A 9 -16.37 4.18 9.86
N TRP A 10 -15.50 3.64 9.01
CA TRP A 10 -14.80 4.34 7.91
C TRP A 10 -15.51 4.22 6.56
N LEU A 11 -16.59 3.45 6.47
CA LEU A 11 -17.34 3.26 5.23
C LEU A 11 -18.82 3.52 5.47
N ASP A 12 -19.39 4.44 4.69
CA ASP A 12 -20.83 4.69 4.58
C ASP A 12 -21.30 4.37 3.16
N GLY A 13 -22.04 3.26 3.01
CA GLY A 13 -22.35 2.68 1.70
C GLY A 13 -21.07 2.31 0.93
N SER A 14 -20.78 3.05 -0.14
CA SER A 14 -19.55 2.92 -0.94
C SER A 14 -18.51 4.02 -0.67
N ASN A 15 -18.82 4.97 0.20
CA ASN A 15 -17.99 6.14 0.45
C ASN A 15 -17.09 5.92 1.65
N VAL A 16 -15.77 6.05 1.45
CA VAL A 16 -14.81 5.98 2.54
C VAL A 16 -14.66 7.34 3.20
N ASP A 17 -14.79 7.36 4.53
CA ASP A 17 -14.45 8.50 5.36
C ASP A 17 -12.93 8.61 5.51
N LYS A 18 -12.33 9.33 4.56
CA LYS A 18 -10.88 9.57 4.51
C LYS A 18 -10.36 10.30 5.75
N GLN A 19 -11.18 11.09 6.43
CA GLN A 19 -10.76 11.81 7.64
C GLN A 19 -10.55 10.84 8.80
N LYS A 20 -11.47 9.88 9.00
CA LYS A 20 -11.31 8.84 10.01
C LYS A 20 -10.15 7.90 9.72
N VAL A 21 -9.96 7.52 8.46
CA VAL A 21 -8.80 6.70 8.05
C VAL A 21 -7.49 7.46 8.31
N SER A 22 -7.43 8.74 7.94
CA SER A 22 -6.29 9.62 8.24
C SER A 22 -5.99 9.69 9.74
N ALA A 23 -7.03 9.88 10.56
CA ALA A 23 -6.90 9.96 12.02
C ALA A 23 -6.41 8.64 12.65
N TYR A 24 -6.83 7.50 12.12
CA TYR A 24 -6.31 6.19 12.55
C TYR A 24 -4.80 6.09 12.34
N PHE A 25 -4.31 6.51 11.18
CA PHE A 25 -2.87 6.49 10.90
C PHE A 25 -2.10 7.54 11.70
N ASP A 26 -2.70 8.68 12.03
CA ASP A 26 -2.11 9.65 12.96
C ASP A 26 -1.90 9.03 14.35
N GLU A 27 -2.87 8.25 14.85
CA GLU A 27 -2.72 7.54 16.12
C GLU A 27 -1.66 6.45 16.03
N PHE A 28 -1.67 5.65 14.95
CA PHE A 28 -0.64 4.64 14.71
C PHE A 28 0.78 5.24 14.71
N ALA A 29 0.99 6.42 14.11
CA ALA A 29 2.30 7.08 14.11
C ALA A 29 2.71 7.59 15.50
N LYS A 30 1.78 7.90 16.39
CA LYS A 30 2.10 8.21 17.79
C LYS A 30 2.55 6.97 18.55
N ASP A 31 1.86 5.85 18.32
CA ASP A 31 2.14 4.58 18.99
C ASP A 31 3.40 3.90 18.42
N GLN A 32 3.73 4.15 17.16
CA GLN A 32 4.87 3.58 16.43
C GLN A 32 5.68 4.68 15.71
N PRO A 33 6.41 5.54 16.46
CA PRO A 33 7.05 6.73 15.93
C PRO A 33 8.01 6.47 14.77
N GLU A 34 8.67 5.31 14.74
CA GLU A 34 9.58 4.90 13.67
C GLU A 34 8.87 4.79 12.30
N TRP A 35 7.55 4.65 12.28
CA TRP A 35 6.74 4.58 11.06
C TRP A 35 6.16 5.94 10.63
N SER A 36 6.42 7.03 11.36
CA SER A 36 5.82 8.35 11.09
C SER A 36 6.04 8.84 9.66
N THR A 37 7.24 8.63 9.11
CA THR A 37 7.56 9.03 7.72
C THR A 37 6.71 8.25 6.73
N ALA A 38 6.62 6.93 6.89
CA ALA A 38 5.78 6.08 6.04
C ALA A 38 4.30 6.44 6.15
N VAL A 39 3.82 6.78 7.35
CA VAL A 39 2.46 7.27 7.57
C VAL A 39 2.20 8.59 6.84
N GLN A 40 3.12 9.55 6.88
CA GLN A 40 2.96 10.82 6.16
C GLN A 40 2.81 10.60 4.65
N HIS A 41 3.65 9.73 4.08
CA HIS A 41 3.55 9.34 2.68
C HIS A 41 2.23 8.62 2.39
N LEU A 42 1.85 7.63 3.20
CA LEU A 42 0.58 6.92 3.08
C LEU A 42 -0.62 7.87 3.09
N LYS A 43 -0.67 8.84 4.02
CA LYS A 43 -1.80 9.76 4.09
C LYS A 43 -1.89 10.62 2.83
N THR A 44 -0.75 11.13 2.38
CA THR A 44 -0.65 11.95 1.16
C THR A 44 -1.02 11.16 -0.09
N ASP A 45 -0.49 9.95 -0.22
CA ASP A 45 -0.55 9.16 -1.44
C ASP A 45 -1.70 8.18 -1.53
N CYS A 46 -2.35 7.86 -0.40
CA CYS A 46 -3.38 6.82 -0.35
C CYS A 46 -4.71 7.30 0.22
N VAL A 47 -4.70 8.35 1.05
CA VAL A 47 -5.92 8.76 1.78
C VAL A 47 -6.44 10.11 1.28
N ASN A 48 -5.57 11.12 1.18
CA ASN A 48 -5.98 12.51 0.95
C ASN A 48 -6.29 12.85 -0.51
N LYS A 49 -6.16 11.90 -1.43
CA LYS A 49 -6.50 12.05 -2.86
C LYS A 49 -7.42 10.95 -3.32
N ASP A 50 -8.01 11.09 -4.50
CA ASP A 50 -8.74 10.00 -5.13
C ASP A 50 -7.76 8.99 -5.71
N LEU A 51 -8.00 7.71 -5.41
CA LEU A 51 -7.16 6.62 -5.89
C LEU A 51 -7.76 5.99 -7.14
N PRO A 52 -6.95 5.72 -8.18
CA PRO A 52 -7.33 4.73 -9.16
C PRO A 52 -7.35 3.35 -8.49
N ALA A 53 -7.97 2.37 -9.15
CA ALA A 53 -7.93 0.98 -8.70
C ALA A 53 -6.47 0.55 -8.45
N GLN A 54 -6.17 0.08 -7.24
CA GLN A 54 -4.81 -0.26 -6.81
C GLN A 54 -4.50 -1.74 -7.01
N GLY A 55 -5.49 -2.56 -7.38
CA GLY A 55 -5.22 -3.93 -7.76
C GLY A 55 -6.38 -4.63 -8.46
N VAL A 56 -6.55 -5.91 -8.16
CA VAL A 56 -7.45 -6.80 -8.93
C VAL A 56 -8.91 -6.70 -8.53
N ILE A 57 -9.19 -6.17 -7.34
CA ILE A 57 -10.54 -5.93 -6.86
C ILE A 57 -10.94 -4.51 -7.27
N LEU A 58 -11.54 -4.42 -8.46
CA LEU A 58 -11.98 -3.15 -9.04
C LEU A 58 -13.20 -2.59 -8.30
N ASN A 59 -13.37 -1.27 -8.36
CA ASN A 59 -14.50 -0.55 -7.75
C ASN A 59 -14.64 -0.79 -6.22
N CYS A 60 -13.51 -0.93 -5.52
CA CYS A 60 -13.50 -1.17 -4.08
C CYS A 60 -12.54 -0.17 -3.39
N PRO A 61 -13.00 1.06 -3.07
CA PRO A 61 -12.15 2.09 -2.48
C PRO A 61 -11.44 1.69 -1.19
N ALA A 62 -12.10 0.87 -0.35
CA ALA A 62 -11.48 0.34 0.86
C ALA A 62 -10.32 -0.63 0.55
N TYR A 63 -10.45 -1.45 -0.51
CA TYR A 63 -9.34 -2.29 -0.97
C TYR A 63 -8.21 -1.43 -1.54
N ASP A 64 -8.55 -0.40 -2.30
CA ASP A 64 -7.58 0.48 -2.92
C ASP A 64 -6.73 1.20 -1.87
N ILE A 65 -7.36 1.76 -0.83
CA ILE A 65 -6.67 2.41 0.29
C ILE A 65 -5.74 1.43 1.01
N VAL A 66 -6.21 0.23 1.35
CA VAL A 66 -5.38 -0.77 2.06
C VAL A 66 -4.19 -1.21 1.21
N HIS A 67 -4.38 -1.40 -0.10
CA HIS A 67 -3.32 -1.83 -0.99
C HIS A 67 -2.26 -0.75 -1.21
N CYS A 68 -2.71 0.50 -1.41
CA CYS A 68 -1.82 1.65 -1.48
C CYS A 68 -1.06 1.84 -0.16
N ALA A 69 -1.75 1.72 0.98
CA ALA A 69 -1.16 1.83 2.31
C ALA A 69 -0.02 0.82 2.52
N LEU A 70 -0.25 -0.45 2.21
CA LEU A 70 0.78 -1.50 2.28
C LEU A 70 2.00 -1.14 1.41
N THR A 71 1.75 -0.68 0.18
CA THR A 71 2.81 -0.27 -0.75
C THR A 71 3.60 0.93 -0.21
N ALA A 72 2.91 1.92 0.37
CA ALA A 72 3.54 3.09 0.96
C ALA A 72 4.40 2.71 2.18
N PHE A 73 3.94 1.81 3.03
CA PHE A 73 4.73 1.29 4.15
C PHE A 73 6.00 0.59 3.68
N ILE A 74 5.90 -0.30 2.69
CA ILE A 74 7.05 -1.02 2.15
C ILE A 74 8.07 -0.04 1.53
N LYS A 75 7.61 0.89 0.68
CA LYS A 75 8.50 1.81 -0.04
C LYS A 75 9.20 2.82 0.87
N ASN A 76 8.55 3.20 1.97
CA ASN A 76 9.05 4.23 2.88
C ASN A 76 9.56 3.65 4.21
N ALA A 77 9.70 2.33 4.31
CA ALA A 77 10.36 1.69 5.44
C ALA A 77 11.86 1.99 5.41
N SER A 78 12.37 2.53 6.52
CA SER A 78 13.80 2.69 6.78
C SER A 78 14.52 1.32 6.84
N PRO A 79 15.83 1.27 6.58
CA PRO A 79 16.60 0.02 6.65
C PRO A 79 16.46 -0.73 7.98
N SER A 80 16.30 -0.01 9.11
CA SER A 80 16.16 -0.61 10.44
C SER A 80 14.81 -1.28 10.68
N GLN A 81 13.79 -0.97 9.88
CA GLN A 81 12.46 -1.62 9.94
C GLN A 81 12.43 -2.95 9.20
N TRP A 82 13.43 -3.22 8.36
CA TRP A 82 13.57 -4.50 7.70
C TRP A 82 14.36 -5.46 8.57
N SER A 83 13.83 -6.68 8.75
CA SER A 83 14.61 -7.79 9.32
C SER A 83 15.91 -7.96 8.53
N THR A 84 17.05 -8.21 9.17
CA THR A 84 18.33 -8.47 8.49
C THR A 84 18.58 -9.96 8.21
N ALA A 85 17.67 -10.83 8.64
CA ALA A 85 17.81 -12.28 8.50
C ALA A 85 17.99 -12.71 7.03
N GLU A 86 18.81 -13.73 6.79
CA GLU A 86 19.20 -14.17 5.44
C GLU A 86 18.00 -14.67 4.64
N GLN A 87 17.09 -15.42 5.26
CA GLN A 87 15.86 -15.91 4.63
C GLN A 87 14.93 -14.78 4.14
N CYS A 88 15.11 -13.56 4.64
CA CYS A 88 14.34 -12.39 4.21
C CYS A 88 15.03 -11.60 3.09
N ALA A 89 16.28 -11.93 2.70
CA ALA A 89 17.05 -11.14 1.73
C ALA A 89 16.34 -11.01 0.37
N TYR A 90 15.83 -12.13 -0.16
CA TYR A 90 15.05 -12.11 -1.40
C TYR A 90 13.79 -11.25 -1.27
N SER A 91 12.99 -11.46 -0.21
CA SER A 91 11.75 -10.70 -0.01
C SER A 91 11.99 -9.20 0.15
N ARG A 92 13.07 -8.78 0.83
CA ARG A 92 13.47 -7.38 0.93
C ARG A 92 13.81 -6.79 -0.44
N SER A 93 14.64 -7.49 -1.21
CA SER A 93 15.04 -7.05 -2.55
C SER A 93 13.86 -7.02 -3.53
N TYR A 94 12.97 -8.01 -3.42
CA TYR A 94 11.76 -8.06 -4.23
C TYR A 94 10.80 -6.93 -3.86
N ALA A 95 10.56 -6.70 -2.56
CA ALA A 95 9.65 -5.67 -2.09
C ALA A 95 10.13 -4.25 -2.39
N SER A 96 11.44 -3.99 -2.41
CA SER A 96 11.98 -2.68 -2.80
C SER A 96 11.77 -2.39 -4.29
N ALA A 97 11.73 -3.42 -5.14
CA ALA A 97 11.45 -3.29 -6.57
C ALA A 97 9.93 -3.29 -6.87
N CYS A 98 9.20 -4.24 -6.29
CA CYS A 98 7.83 -4.61 -6.64
C CYS A 98 7.02 -4.99 -5.39
N PRO A 99 6.61 -4.02 -4.55
CA PRO A 99 6.01 -4.28 -3.24
C PRO A 99 4.86 -5.30 -3.24
N VAL A 100 3.96 -5.21 -4.24
CA VAL A 100 2.82 -6.10 -4.39
C VAL A 100 2.53 -6.33 -5.87
N CYS A 101 2.96 -7.48 -6.42
CA CYS A 101 2.81 -7.81 -7.84
C CYS A 101 2.45 -9.30 -8.08
N PRO A 102 1.28 -9.78 -7.59
CA PRO A 102 0.81 -11.11 -7.93
C PRO A 102 0.44 -11.23 -9.42
N ASN A 103 0.49 -12.44 -9.98
CA ASN A 103 0.22 -12.69 -11.40
C ASN A 103 -1.14 -12.13 -11.89
N SER A 104 -2.13 -12.08 -11.01
CA SER A 104 -3.45 -11.53 -11.29
C SER A 104 -3.44 -10.02 -11.60
N CYS A 105 -2.39 -9.29 -11.22
CA CYS A 105 -2.21 -7.87 -11.54
C CYS A 105 -1.91 -7.61 -13.02
N PHE A 106 -1.58 -8.66 -13.78
CA PHE A 106 -1.37 -8.58 -15.22
C PHE A 106 -2.64 -8.84 -16.04
N ALA A 107 -3.80 -8.98 -15.38
CA ALA A 107 -5.06 -9.12 -16.08
C ALA A 107 -5.42 -7.80 -16.81
N PRO A 108 -5.99 -7.84 -18.03
CA PRO A 108 -6.23 -6.65 -18.87
C PRO A 108 -7.04 -5.52 -18.20
N GLN A 109 -7.87 -5.88 -17.23
CA GLN A 109 -8.73 -4.95 -16.50
C GLN A 109 -8.01 -4.16 -15.38
N VAL A 110 -6.78 -4.51 -15.04
CA VAL A 110 -6.00 -3.82 -13.99
C VAL A 110 -5.22 -2.67 -14.63
N PRO A 111 -5.40 -1.41 -14.17
CA PRO A 111 -4.65 -0.28 -14.71
C PRO A 111 -3.13 -0.47 -14.58
N ILE A 112 -2.37 0.01 -15.56
CA ILE A 112 -0.91 0.01 -15.49
C ILE A 112 -0.46 0.96 -14.38
N GLY A 113 0.48 0.51 -13.53
CA GLY A 113 1.00 1.30 -12.41
C GLY A 113 0.29 1.06 -11.08
N SER A 114 -0.75 0.21 -11.06
CA SER A 114 -1.41 -0.29 -9.85
C SER A 114 -0.54 -1.37 -9.18
N CYS A 115 -1.11 -2.52 -8.81
CA CYS A 115 -0.34 -3.68 -8.36
C CYS A 115 0.51 -4.35 -9.46
N ASN A 116 0.58 -3.77 -10.66
CA ASN A 116 1.49 -4.18 -11.74
C ASN A 116 2.53 -3.08 -12.03
N ALA A 117 2.92 -2.28 -11.04
CA ALA A 117 3.92 -1.22 -11.23
C ALA A 117 5.24 -1.72 -11.88
N CYS A 118 5.53 -3.02 -11.77
CA CYS A 118 6.67 -3.69 -12.42
C CYS A 118 6.37 -4.27 -13.82
N TYR A 119 5.25 -3.88 -14.43
CA TYR A 119 4.88 -4.28 -15.78
C TYR A 119 5.87 -3.77 -16.81
N LEU A 120 6.47 -2.60 -16.57
CA LEU A 120 7.44 -1.98 -17.49
C LEU A 120 8.89 -2.18 -16.99
N PRO A 121 9.83 -2.58 -17.87
CA PRO A 121 11.26 -2.72 -17.57
C PRO A 121 11.95 -1.38 -17.20
N PRO A 122 13.16 -1.40 -16.58
CA PRO A 122 14.16 -2.48 -16.61
C PRO A 122 14.18 -3.35 -15.36
N ARG A 123 14.05 -4.66 -15.59
CA ARG A 123 14.40 -5.71 -14.63
C ARG A 123 15.92 -5.95 -14.68
N THR A 124 16.73 -4.99 -14.24
CA THR A 124 18.17 -5.26 -14.03
C THR A 124 18.40 -5.67 -12.59
N PRO A 125 19.01 -6.85 -12.33
CA PRO A 125 19.73 -7.06 -11.09
C PRO A 125 20.86 -6.02 -11.07
N GLN A 126 21.01 -5.26 -9.99
CA GLN A 126 22.28 -4.58 -9.78
C GLN A 126 23.32 -5.67 -9.51
N SER A 127 24.27 -5.73 -10.46
CA SER A 127 25.49 -6.54 -10.46
C SER A 127 26.27 -6.45 -9.15
#